data_AF-A0A9X1DCT7-F1
#
_entry.id   AF-A0A9X1DCT7-F1
#
_cell.length_a   1.000
_cell.length_b   1.000
_cell.length_c   1.000
_cell.angle_alpha   90.00
_cell.angle_beta   90.00
_cell.angle_gamma   90.00
#
_symmetry.space_group_name_H-M   'P 1'
#
loop_
_entity.id
_entity.type
_entity.pdbx_description
1 polymer ?
#
loop_
_entity_poly.entity_id
_entity_poly.type
_entity_poly.pdbx_seq_one_letter_code
_entity_poly.pdbx_strand_id
1 'polypeptide(L)'
;MFKIEETTGLVVAEDTKTTISAIDHAILSKTRLATSIIEASEQSGLPMAQSQKLLEGMVRGFEHLVAGRADMLAVVRQLTSIKGKSTLEVTDYGCPNGLEERVAHVPAAAQLVPAE
;
A
#
# COMPACT_ATOMS: atom_id res chain seq x y z
N MET A 1 6.26 -25.21 12.43
CA MET A 1 6.23 -24.84 11.01
C MET A 1 4.80 -25.01 10.50
N PHE A 2 4.22 -23.98 9.89
CA PHE A 2 2.87 -24.06 9.31
C PHE A 2 2.89 -24.78 7.96
N LYS A 3 1.87 -25.59 7.66
CA LYS A 3 1.68 -26.19 6.34
C LYS A 3 0.73 -25.33 5.54
N ILE A 4 1.23 -24.67 4.50
CA ILE A 4 0.43 -23.84 3.60
C ILE A 4 0.67 -24.35 2.19
N GLU A 5 -0.40 -24.63 1.45
CA GLU A 5 -0.28 -24.98 0.04
C GLU A 5 0.18 -23.76 -0.76
N GLU A 6 1.10 -23.98 -1.71
CA GLU A 6 1.68 -22.92 -2.52
C GLU A 6 0.63 -22.13 -3.29
N THR A 7 -0.38 -22.81 -3.85
CA THR A 7 -1.53 -22.21 -4.52
C THR A 7 -2.31 -21.27 -3.61
N THR A 8 -2.51 -21.65 -2.35
CA THR A 8 -3.17 -20.81 -1.36
C THR A 8 -2.32 -19.57 -1.03
N GLY A 9 -1.00 -19.75 -0.87
CA GLY A 9 -0.06 -18.66 -0.65
C GLY A 9 -0.07 -17.63 -1.80
N LEU A 10 -0.12 -18.11 -3.04
CA LEU A 10 -0.15 -17.29 -4.24
C LEU A 10 -1.44 -16.45 -4.32
N VAL A 11 -2.60 -17.05 -4.09
CA VAL A 11 -3.90 -16.33 -4.08
C VAL A 11 -3.90 -15.22 -3.03
N VAL A 12 -3.48 -15.53 -1.80
CA VAL A 12 -3.42 -14.53 -0.72
C VAL A 12 -2.45 -13.39 -1.06
N ALA A 13 -1.31 -13.69 -1.67
CA ALA A 13 -0.35 -12.67 -2.08
C ALA A 13 -0.94 -11.74 -3.16
N GLU A 14 -1.62 -12.30 -4.17
CA GLU A 14 -2.25 -11.53 -5.24
C GLU A 14 -3.43 -10.68 -4.75
N ASP A 15 -4.29 -11.23 -3.91
CA ASP A 15 -5.41 -10.51 -3.29
C ASP A 15 -4.93 -9.36 -2.39
N THR A 16 -3.83 -9.58 -1.67
CA THR A 16 -3.21 -8.54 -0.85
C THR A 16 -2.72 -7.37 -1.72
N LYS A 17 -2.01 -7.65 -2.82
CA LYS A 17 -1.54 -6.62 -3.76
C LYS A 17 -2.72 -5.85 -4.38
N THR A 18 -3.73 -6.59 -4.83
CA THR A 18 -4.95 -6.02 -5.43
C THR A 18 -5.68 -5.10 -4.45
N THR A 19 -5.79 -5.52 -3.19
CA THR A 19 -6.44 -4.73 -2.14
C THR A 19 -5.70 -3.42 -1.85
N ILE A 20 -4.37 -3.46 -1.72
CA ILE A 20 -3.55 -2.25 -1.48
C ILE A 20 -3.68 -1.29 -2.65
N SER A 21 -3.59 -1.80 -3.88
CA SER A 21 -3.80 -0.99 -5.10
C SER A 21 -5.18 -0.34 -5.12
N ALA A 22 -6.23 -1.07 -4.74
CA ALA A 22 -7.59 -0.54 -4.66
C ALA A 22 -7.72 0.59 -3.63
N ILE A 23 -7.04 0.49 -2.47
CA ILE A 23 -7.00 1.56 -1.47
C ILE A 23 -6.29 2.81 -2.03
N ASP A 24 -5.16 2.63 -2.71
CA ASP A 24 -4.42 3.74 -3.33
C ASP A 24 -5.25 4.45 -4.41
N HIS A 25 -5.97 3.68 -5.24
CA HIS A 25 -6.92 4.22 -6.20
C HIS A 25 -8.10 4.94 -5.54
N ALA A 26 -8.61 4.43 -4.42
CA ALA A 26 -9.66 5.09 -3.65
C ALA A 26 -9.20 6.43 -3.08
N ILE A 27 -7.96 6.52 -2.57
CA ILE A 27 -7.36 7.78 -2.09
C ILE A 27 -7.31 8.80 -3.23
N LEU A 28 -6.77 8.41 -4.39
CA LEU A 28 -6.71 9.27 -5.57
C LEU A 28 -8.09 9.78 -5.99
N SER A 29 -9.07 8.87 -6.05
CA SER A 29 -10.43 9.19 -6.47
C SER A 29 -11.11 10.16 -5.50
N LYS A 30 -10.88 9.96 -4.19
CA LYS A 30 -11.40 10.84 -3.14
C LYS A 30 -10.74 12.22 -3.18
N THR A 31 -9.46 12.31 -3.48
CA THR A 31 -8.75 13.60 -3.69
C THR A 31 -9.37 14.39 -4.83
N ARG A 32 -9.67 13.74 -5.96
CA ARG A 32 -10.37 14.39 -7.07
C ARG A 32 -11.76 14.90 -6.69
N LEU A 33 -12.54 14.07 -5.98
CA LEU A 33 -13.85 14.47 -5.46
C LEU A 33 -13.75 15.68 -4.52
N ALA A 34 -12.75 15.68 -3.63
CA ALA A 34 -12.49 16.79 -2.71
C ALA A 34 -12.26 18.11 -3.45
N THR A 35 -11.42 18.08 -4.50
CA THR A 35 -11.17 19.23 -5.37
C THR A 35 -12.47 19.73 -5.99
N SER A 36 -13.26 18.85 -6.63
CA SER A 36 -14.52 19.24 -7.26
C SER A 36 -15.52 19.85 -6.28
N ILE A 37 -15.57 19.34 -5.04
CA ILE A 37 -16.44 19.88 -3.99
C ILE A 37 -16.00 21.29 -3.58
N ILE A 38 -14.71 21.53 -3.42
CA ILE A 38 -14.17 22.85 -3.04
C ILE A 38 -14.48 23.87 -4.14
N GLU A 39 -14.19 23.53 -5.40
CA GLU A 39 -14.49 24.38 -6.56
C GLU A 39 -15.98 24.70 -6.68
N ALA A 40 -16.85 23.69 -6.52
CA ALA A 40 -18.29 23.89 -6.55
C ALA A 40 -18.81 24.72 -5.37
N SER A 41 -18.21 24.57 -4.18
CA SER A 41 -18.58 25.36 -2.99
C SER A 41 -18.24 26.83 -3.17
N GLU A 42 -17.08 27.14 -3.78
CA GLU A 42 -16.67 28.50 -4.12
C GLU A 42 -17.63 29.13 -5.14
N GLN A 43 -17.97 28.41 -6.20
CA GLN A 43 -18.85 28.92 -7.27
C GLN A 43 -20.32 29.06 -6.85
N SER A 44 -20.79 28.25 -5.91
CA SER A 44 -22.20 28.21 -5.50
C SER A 44 -22.59 29.25 -4.44
N GLY A 45 -21.63 29.99 -3.89
CA GLY A 45 -21.89 30.92 -2.79
C GLY A 45 -22.41 30.22 -1.53
N LEU A 46 -22.00 28.96 -1.31
CA LEU A 46 -22.46 28.15 -0.19
C LEU A 46 -22.15 28.88 1.13
N PRO A 47 -23.11 28.99 2.08
CA PRO A 47 -22.79 29.66 3.32
C PRO A 47 -21.74 28.87 4.11
N MET A 48 -20.87 29.61 4.80
CA MET A 48 -19.67 29.06 5.44
C MET A 48 -19.95 27.88 6.37
N ALA A 49 -21.07 27.90 7.11
CA ALA A 49 -21.43 26.81 8.01
C ALA A 49 -21.70 25.48 7.28
N GLN A 50 -22.32 25.53 6.10
CA GLN A 50 -22.60 24.35 5.28
C GLN A 50 -21.33 23.82 4.64
N SER A 51 -20.46 24.69 4.11
CA SER A 51 -19.20 24.27 3.49
C SER A 51 -18.23 23.68 4.53
N GLN A 52 -18.19 24.24 5.74
CA GLN A 52 -17.40 23.70 6.85
C GLN A 52 -17.81 22.25 7.18
N LYS A 53 -19.12 21.98 7.32
CA LYS A 53 -19.62 20.62 7.62
C LYS A 53 -19.26 19.62 6.52
N LEU A 54 -19.26 20.06 5.26
CA LEU A 54 -18.88 19.26 4.11
C LEU A 54 -17.39 18.90 4.15
N LEU A 55 -16.53 19.89 4.40
CA LEU A 55 -15.08 19.71 4.54
C LEU A 55 -14.71 18.76 5.69
N GLU A 56 -15.36 18.90 6.85
CA GLU A 56 -15.15 17.97 7.98
C GLU A 56 -15.52 16.53 7.64
N GLY A 57 -16.62 16.33 6.92
CA GLY A 57 -17.04 15.00 6.45
C GLY A 57 -16.00 14.39 5.51
N MET A 58 -15.46 15.19 4.60
CA MET A 58 -14.40 14.76 3.68
C MET A 58 -13.14 14.36 4.44
N VAL A 59 -12.64 15.22 5.35
CA VAL A 59 -11.42 14.98 6.13
C VAL A 59 -11.55 13.71 6.98
N ARG A 60 -12.63 13.55 7.75
CA ARG A 60 -12.87 12.32 8.54
C ARG A 60 -12.81 11.08 7.68
N GLY A 61 -13.43 11.13 6.51
CA GLY A 61 -13.38 9.99 5.61
C GLY A 61 -11.99 9.77 4.98
N PHE A 62 -11.14 10.78 4.82
CA PHE A 62 -9.75 10.59 4.37
C PHE A 62 -8.93 9.92 5.47
N GLU A 63 -9.08 10.38 6.71
CA GLU A 63 -8.43 9.80 7.88
C GLU A 63 -8.73 8.31 7.98
N HIS A 64 -9.99 7.90 7.85
CA HIS A 64 -10.37 6.47 7.86
C HIS A 64 -9.74 5.67 6.73
N LEU A 65 -9.66 6.22 5.52
CA LEU A 65 -9.08 5.51 4.38
C LEU A 65 -7.55 5.35 4.52
N VAL A 66 -6.87 6.40 4.97
CA VAL A 66 -5.42 6.37 5.24
C VAL A 66 -5.10 5.46 6.42
N ALA A 67 -5.92 5.48 7.48
CA ALA A 67 -5.79 4.55 8.60
C ALA A 67 -5.95 3.10 8.14
N GLY A 68 -6.97 2.79 7.33
CA GLY A 68 -7.14 1.45 6.76
C GLY A 68 -5.96 0.99 5.91
N ARG A 69 -5.32 1.91 5.17
CA ARG A 69 -4.06 1.62 4.45
C ARG A 69 -2.92 1.24 5.41
N ALA A 70 -2.79 1.94 6.53
CA ALA A 70 -1.79 1.64 7.54
C ALA A 70 -2.05 0.29 8.22
N ASP A 71 -3.32 -0.03 8.49
CA ASP A 71 -3.72 -1.33 9.03
C ASP A 71 -3.39 -2.47 8.06
N MET A 72 -3.62 -2.28 6.75
CA MET A 72 -3.22 -3.26 5.74
C MET A 72 -1.71 -3.47 5.67
N LEU A 73 -0.90 -2.43 5.89
CA LEU A 73 0.55 -2.59 6.01
C LEU A 73 0.93 -3.49 7.20
N ALA A 74 0.23 -3.35 8.33
CA ALA A 74 0.42 -4.24 9.48
C ALA A 74 0.03 -5.68 9.15
N VAL A 75 -1.08 -5.89 8.43
CA VAL A 75 -1.50 -7.22 7.94
C VAL A 75 -0.42 -7.83 7.03
N VAL A 76 0.10 -7.09 6.05
CA VAL A 76 1.19 -7.56 5.16
C VAL A 76 2.38 -8.03 5.96
N ARG A 77 2.82 -7.26 6.97
CA ARG A 77 3.95 -7.64 7.83
C ARG A 77 3.70 -8.93 8.59
N GLN A 78 2.48 -9.13 9.09
CA GLN A 78 2.09 -10.38 9.75
C GLN A 78 2.07 -11.55 8.77
N LEU A 79 1.54 -11.36 7.56
CA LEU A 79 1.57 -12.37 6.49
C LEU A 79 3.01 -12.78 6.15
N THR A 80 3.93 -11.82 6.02
CA THR A 80 5.37 -12.10 5.83
C THR A 80 5.96 -12.91 6.98
N SER A 81 5.62 -12.58 8.23
CA SER A 81 6.07 -13.35 9.40
C SER A 81 5.53 -14.78 9.41
N ILE A 82 4.27 -14.98 9.01
CA ILE A 82 3.65 -16.30 8.91
C ILE A 82 4.30 -17.12 7.81
N LYS A 83 4.53 -16.53 6.63
CA LYS A 83 5.26 -17.15 5.51
C LYS A 83 6.65 -17.62 5.94
N GLY A 84 7.41 -16.77 6.64
CA GLY A 84 8.73 -17.13 7.17
C GLY A 84 8.74 -18.24 8.22
N LYS A 85 7.56 -18.69 8.68
CA LYS A 85 7.40 -19.81 9.63
C LYS A 85 6.65 -21.00 8.99
N SER A 86 6.44 -20.99 7.67
CA SER A 86 5.67 -21.99 6.93
C SER A 86 6.53 -22.77 5.93
N THR A 87 5.91 -23.74 5.26
CA THR A 87 6.48 -24.46 4.11
C THR A 87 6.84 -23.58 2.91
N LEU A 88 6.44 -22.30 2.93
CA LEU A 88 6.61 -21.34 1.83
C LEU A 88 7.70 -20.29 2.12
N GLU A 89 8.57 -20.53 3.11
CA GLU A 89 9.61 -19.60 3.55
C GLU A 89 10.47 -19.10 2.38
N VAL A 90 10.86 -20.00 1.48
CA VAL A 90 11.72 -19.73 0.32
C VAL A 90 10.95 -19.37 -0.96
N THR A 91 9.62 -19.49 -0.96
CA THR A 91 8.81 -19.24 -2.16
C THR A 91 8.67 -17.74 -2.38
N ASP A 92 9.12 -17.22 -3.52
CA ASP A 92 8.94 -15.80 -3.84
C ASP A 92 7.54 -15.54 -4.42
N TYR A 93 6.84 -14.56 -3.84
CA TYR A 93 5.53 -14.11 -4.31
C TYR A 93 5.54 -12.62 -4.69
N GLY A 94 6.68 -11.93 -4.62
CA GLY A 94 6.78 -10.49 -4.78
C GLY A 94 6.30 -9.72 -3.55
N CYS A 95 7.03 -8.66 -3.18
CA CYS A 95 6.68 -7.84 -2.02
C CYS A 95 5.50 -6.87 -2.30
N PRO A 96 4.39 -6.91 -1.52
CA PRO A 96 3.30 -5.94 -1.64
C PRO A 96 3.72 -4.50 -1.30
N ASN A 97 4.83 -4.34 -0.57
CA ASN A 97 5.41 -3.04 -0.21
C ASN A 97 6.35 -2.46 -1.29
N GLY A 98 6.51 -3.12 -2.45
CA GLY A 98 7.43 -2.69 -3.50
C GLY A 98 8.92 -2.72 -3.09
N LEU A 99 9.27 -3.52 -2.08
CA LEU A 99 10.62 -3.56 -1.50
C LEU A 99 11.54 -4.66 -2.03
N GLU A 100 11.30 -5.21 -3.21
CA GLU A 100 12.26 -6.14 -3.83
C GLU A 100 13.00 -5.46 -4.98
N GLU A 101 14.22 -4.99 -4.65
CA GLU A 101 15.45 -4.93 -5.49
C GLU A 101 16.54 -3.96 -4.96
N ARG A 102 16.66 -3.71 -3.64
CA ARG A 102 17.82 -2.93 -3.12
C ARG A 102 18.87 -3.71 -2.33
N VAL A 103 18.76 -5.03 -2.22
CA VAL A 103 19.70 -5.83 -1.39
C VAL A 103 20.43 -6.96 -2.16
N ALA A 104 20.31 -7.05 -3.50
CA ALA A 104 21.01 -8.11 -4.25
C ALA A 104 21.77 -7.66 -5.51
N HIS A 105 22.23 -6.40 -5.59
CA HIS A 105 23.28 -6.02 -6.52
C HIS A 105 24.44 -5.35 -5.79
N VAL A 106 25.29 -6.16 -5.18
CA VAL A 106 26.70 -5.78 -5.02
C VAL A 106 27.31 -5.93 -6.42
N PRO A 107 27.74 -4.85 -7.09
CA PRO A 107 28.41 -5.00 -8.38
C PRO A 107 29.70 -5.80 -8.13
N ALA A 108 29.81 -6.95 -8.79
CA ALA A 108 31.01 -7.76 -8.83
C ALA A 108 32.09 -7.07 -9.69
N ALA A 109 32.58 -5.91 -9.25
CA ALA A 109 33.61 -5.14 -9.94
C ALA A 109 34.70 -4.61 -9.01
N ALA A 110 34.88 -5.24 -7.84
CA ALA A 110 36.04 -5.03 -6.98
C ALA A 110 36.85 -6.32 -6.81
N GLN A 111 37.06 -7.05 -7.91
CA GLN A 111 38.11 -8.06 -7.99
C GLN A 111 39.33 -7.44 -8.69
N LEU A 112 40.27 -7.00 -7.86
CA LEU A 112 41.72 -7.13 -8.01
C LEU A 112 42.30 -6.95 -9.43
N VAL A 113 42.85 -5.77 -9.72
CA VAL A 113 43.94 -5.62 -10.68
C VAL A 113 45.26 -5.70 -9.89
N PRO A 114 46.17 -6.65 -10.16
CA PRO A 114 47.51 -6.58 -9.61
C PRO A 114 48.27 -5.43 -10.28
N ALA A 115 48.96 -4.64 -9.47
CA ALA A 115 49.88 -3.62 -9.95
C ALA A 115 51.12 -4.30 -10.56
N GLU A 116 51.38 -4.05 -11.84
CA GLU A 116 52.70 -4.00 -12.45
C GLU A 116 52.80 -2.75 -13.32
#